data_AF-B7J7L0-F1
#
_entry.id   AF-B7J7L0-F1
#
_cell.length_a   1.000
_cell.length_b   1.000
_cell.length_c   1.000
_cell.angle_alpha   90.00
_cell.angle_beta   90.00
_cell.angle_gamma   90.00
#
_symmetry.space_group_name_H-M   'P 1'
#
loop_
_entity.id
_entity.type
_entity.pdbx_description
1 polymer ?
#
loop_
_entity_poly.entity_id
_entity_poly.type
_entity_poly.pdbx_seq_one_letter_code
_entity_poly.pdbx_strand_id
1 'polypeptide(L)'
;MFYGIWNYINDVFVENLGGQVLSHDEYELLQARLAPGLGRMRRFFFMEWNALPGDRLLARPFRTQYSYINHSTEPNVRIEPLPCGGLSLVISRDIEPEEEFFLDYRLEPLPRGYFESPYSGYLVPAAVR
;
A
#
# COMPACT_ATOMS: atom_id res chain seq x y z
N MET A 1 -25.91 -16.09 -3.34
CA MET A 1 -26.61 -14.90 -2.84
C MET A 1 -26.04 -14.57 -1.48
N PHE A 2 -25.16 -13.56 -1.41
CA PHE A 2 -24.76 -12.92 -0.15
C PHE A 2 -24.69 -11.43 -0.44
N TYR A 3 -25.73 -10.70 -0.03
CA TYR A 3 -25.73 -9.24 -0.01
C TYR A 3 -25.04 -8.82 1.29
N GLY A 4 -23.79 -8.36 1.19
CA GLY A 4 -23.13 -7.64 2.27
C GLY A 4 -23.58 -6.18 2.22
N ILE A 5 -24.30 -5.75 3.26
CA ILE A 5 -24.68 -4.34 3.46
C ILE A 5 -23.39 -3.61 3.87
N TRP A 6 -22.82 -2.84 2.95
CA TRP A 6 -21.72 -1.96 3.26
C TRP A 6 -22.28 -0.67 3.86
N ASN A 7 -22.17 -0.51 5.18
CA ASN A 7 -22.41 0.77 5.84
C ASN A 7 -21.19 1.67 5.61
N TYR A 8 -21.09 2.30 4.44
CA TYR A 8 -20.17 3.40 4.21
C TYR A 8 -20.83 4.68 4.72
N ILE A 9 -20.58 5.04 5.98
CA ILE A 9 -20.91 6.37 6.47
C ILE A 9 -19.75 7.28 6.04
N ASN A 10 -19.96 7.94 4.89
CA ASN A 10 -19.15 9.01 4.27
C ASN A 10 -17.82 8.66 3.60
N ASP A 11 -17.39 7.39 3.55
CA ASP A 11 -16.21 7.00 2.77
C ASP A 11 -16.61 6.43 1.41
N VAL A 12 -16.26 7.11 0.32
CA VAL A 12 -16.46 6.58 -1.04
C VAL A 12 -15.34 5.57 -1.33
N PHE A 13 -15.73 4.32 -1.59
CA PHE A 13 -14.82 3.26 -2.01
C PHE A 13 -14.25 3.56 -3.40
N VAL A 14 -12.93 3.55 -3.53
CA VAL A 14 -12.24 3.72 -4.82
C VAL A 14 -11.92 2.36 -5.42
N GLU A 15 -11.11 1.56 -4.73
CA GLU A 15 -10.71 0.24 -5.21
C GLU A 15 -10.30 -0.71 -4.07
N ASN A 16 -10.33 -2.01 -4.37
CA ASN A 16 -9.71 -3.05 -3.53
C ASN A 16 -8.26 -3.20 -3.97
N LEU A 17 -7.33 -3.07 -3.04
CA LEU A 17 -5.94 -3.44 -3.29
C LEU A 17 -5.87 -4.97 -3.31
N GLY A 18 -5.96 -5.54 -4.51
CA GLY A 18 -5.78 -6.97 -4.70
C GLY A 18 -4.35 -7.43 -4.36
N GLY A 19 -4.09 -8.73 -4.49
CA GLY A 19 -2.75 -9.29 -4.33
C GLY A 19 -2.73 -10.64 -3.64
N GLN A 20 -1.51 -11.08 -3.35
CA GLN A 20 -1.23 -12.32 -2.62
C GLN A 20 -0.83 -11.98 -1.19
N VAL A 21 -1.51 -12.58 -0.21
CA VAL A 21 -1.12 -12.44 1.19
C VAL A 21 -0.03 -13.46 1.49
N LEU A 22 1.11 -12.98 1.98
CA LEU A 22 2.29 -13.76 2.32
C LEU A 22 2.78 -13.34 3.71
N SER A 23 3.44 -14.24 4.44
CA SER A 23 4.32 -13.82 5.53
C SER A 23 5.57 -13.11 5.00
N HIS A 24 6.25 -12.34 5.85
CA HIS A 24 7.55 -11.77 5.52
C HIS A 24 8.56 -12.86 5.11
N ASP A 25 8.64 -13.97 5.85
CA ASP A 25 9.54 -15.09 5.55
C ASP A 25 9.27 -15.73 4.18
N GLU A 26 8.00 -15.93 3.81
CA GLU A 26 7.64 -16.44 2.48
C GLU A 26 8.04 -15.49 1.37
N TYR A 27 7.86 -14.18 1.58
CA TYR A 27 8.23 -13.16 0.62
C TYR A 27 9.76 -13.09 0.41
N GLU A 28 10.54 -13.14 1.49
CA GLU A 28 12.00 -13.18 1.44
C GLU A 28 12.50 -14.46 0.76
N LEU A 29 11.90 -15.61 1.06
CA LEU A 29 12.22 -16.87 0.42
C LEU A 29 11.94 -16.83 -1.10
N LEU A 30 10.78 -16.29 -1.51
CA LEU A 30 10.45 -16.08 -2.92
C LEU A 30 11.47 -15.17 -3.60
N GLN A 31 11.84 -14.07 -2.95
CA GLN A 31 12.84 -13.15 -3.46
C GLN A 31 14.20 -13.85 -3.64
N ALA A 32 14.68 -14.56 -2.64
CA ALA A 32 15.95 -15.28 -2.69
C ALA A 32 16.00 -16.33 -3.81
N ARG A 33 14.88 -17.03 -4.06
CA ARG A 33 14.79 -18.10 -5.05
C ARG A 33 14.57 -17.60 -6.47
N LEU A 34 13.74 -16.58 -6.67
CA LEU A 34 13.34 -16.12 -8.00
C LEU A 34 14.16 -14.95 -8.51
N ALA A 35 14.63 -14.04 -7.64
CA ALA A 35 15.36 -12.85 -8.08
C ALA A 35 16.58 -13.12 -8.98
N PRO A 36 17.40 -14.18 -8.76
CA PRO A 36 18.50 -14.51 -9.66
C PRO A 36 18.05 -14.84 -11.09
N GLY A 37 16.93 -15.56 -11.23
CA GLY A 37 16.39 -15.97 -12.53
C GLY A 37 15.61 -14.87 -13.26
N LEU A 38 15.10 -13.88 -12.52
CA LEU A 38 14.28 -12.80 -13.09
C LEU A 38 15.10 -11.69 -13.79
N GLY A 39 16.42 -11.65 -13.61
CA GLY A 39 17.27 -10.64 -14.24
C GLY A 39 16.80 -9.22 -13.94
N ARG A 40 16.43 -8.45 -14.98
CA ARG A 40 15.89 -7.08 -14.84
C ARG A 40 14.47 -7.05 -14.24
N MET A 41 13.70 -8.12 -14.41
CA MET A 41 12.31 -8.20 -13.97
C MET A 41 12.18 -8.23 -12.45
N ARG A 42 13.25 -8.60 -11.72
CA ARG A 42 13.25 -8.64 -10.25
C ARG A 42 12.81 -7.33 -9.61
N ARG A 43 13.16 -6.19 -10.23
CA ARG A 43 12.82 -4.85 -9.72
C ARG A 43 11.34 -4.52 -9.86
N PHE A 44 10.63 -5.21 -10.75
CA PHE A 44 9.19 -5.05 -10.93
C PHE A 44 8.43 -6.09 -10.10
N PHE A 45 8.94 -7.33 -10.06
CA PHE A 45 8.29 -8.47 -9.41
C PHE A 45 8.17 -8.33 -7.89
N PHE A 46 9.10 -7.61 -7.26
CA PHE A 46 9.13 -7.41 -5.81
C PHE A 46 8.95 -5.94 -5.41
N MET A 47 8.35 -5.15 -6.31
CA MET A 47 8.23 -3.69 -6.16
C MET A 47 7.07 -3.28 -5.27
N GLU A 48 5.93 -3.93 -5.42
CA GLU A 48 4.67 -3.42 -4.90
C GLU A 48 4.11 -4.37 -3.84
N TRP A 49 4.14 -3.91 -2.59
CA TRP A 49 3.56 -4.62 -1.45
C TRP A 49 3.10 -3.59 -0.42
N ASN A 50 2.13 -3.97 0.41
CA ASN A 50 1.78 -3.24 1.63
C ASN A 50 1.94 -4.18 2.82
N ALA A 51 2.36 -3.65 3.96
CA ALA A 51 2.35 -4.41 5.20
C ALA A 51 0.92 -4.59 5.71
N LEU A 52 0.66 -5.78 6.24
CA LEU A 52 -0.58 -6.17 6.90
C LEU A 52 -0.29 -6.53 8.37
N PRO A 53 -1.29 -6.45 9.26
CA PRO A 53 -1.14 -6.90 10.64
C PRO A 53 -0.70 -8.36 10.75
N GLY A 54 0.11 -8.65 11.77
CA GLY A 54 0.59 -10.00 12.07
C GLY A 54 1.76 -10.45 11.18
N ASP A 55 2.67 -9.54 10.85
CA ASP A 55 3.89 -9.84 10.07
C ASP A 55 3.60 -10.42 8.67
N ARG A 56 2.58 -9.86 8.02
CA ARG A 56 2.14 -10.26 6.69
C ARG A 56 2.32 -9.12 5.69
N LEU A 57 2.38 -9.49 4.44
CA LEU A 57 2.48 -8.62 3.30
C LEU A 57 1.33 -8.93 2.34
N LEU A 58 0.74 -7.89 1.78
CA LEU A 58 -0.10 -7.98 0.60
C LEU A 58 0.79 -7.62 -0.60
N ALA A 59 1.26 -8.62 -1.34
CA ALA A 59 2.23 -8.45 -2.41
C ALA A 59 1.58 -8.56 -3.80
N ARG A 60 2.09 -7.78 -4.75
CA ARG A 60 1.70 -7.80 -6.16
C ARG A 60 2.94 -7.91 -7.06
N PRO A 61 3.02 -8.93 -7.94
CA PRO A 61 4.18 -9.12 -8.81
C PRO A 61 4.23 -8.14 -9.99
N PHE A 62 3.13 -7.43 -10.24
CA PHE A 62 3.04 -6.42 -11.28
C PHE A 62 2.45 -5.15 -10.71
N ARG A 63 2.95 -4.04 -11.25
CA ARG A 63 2.56 -2.70 -10.88
C ARG A 63 1.05 -2.48 -11.11
N THR A 64 0.33 -1.97 -10.11
CA THR A 64 -1.07 -1.59 -10.22
C THR A 64 -1.23 -0.06 -10.21
N GLN A 65 -2.45 0.45 -10.40
CA GLN A 65 -2.71 1.90 -10.39
C GLN A 65 -2.32 2.54 -9.06
N TYR A 66 -2.50 1.83 -7.94
CA TYR A 66 -2.07 2.21 -6.59
C TYR A 66 -0.65 2.81 -6.56
N SER A 67 0.31 2.15 -7.20
CA SER A 67 1.72 2.57 -7.17
C SER A 67 2.05 3.88 -7.92
N TYR A 68 1.07 4.46 -8.62
CA TYR A 68 1.21 5.77 -9.27
C TYR A 68 0.66 6.91 -8.41
N ILE A 69 -0.04 6.60 -7.32
CA ILE A 69 -0.53 7.59 -6.37
C ILE A 69 0.68 8.20 -5.68
N ASN A 70 0.75 9.53 -5.61
CA ASN A 70 1.90 10.23 -5.05
C ASN A 70 1.73 10.55 -3.57
N HIS A 71 2.84 10.89 -2.91
CA HIS A 71 2.80 11.37 -1.53
C HIS A 71 2.30 12.81 -1.44
N SER A 72 1.39 13.09 -0.50
CA SER A 72 1.11 14.44 0.01
C SER A 72 0.86 14.40 1.52
N THR A 73 1.22 15.48 2.21
CA THR A 73 0.84 15.69 3.62
C THR A 73 -0.61 16.16 3.77
N GLU A 74 -1.27 16.52 2.67
CA GLU A 74 -2.68 16.86 2.55
C GLU A 74 -3.37 15.88 1.56
N PRO A 75 -3.50 14.59 1.94
CA PRO A 75 -4.00 13.57 1.03
C PRO A 75 -5.51 13.67 0.80
N ASN A 76 -5.98 13.17 -0.34
CA ASN A 76 -7.40 13.05 -0.68
C ASN A 76 -7.89 11.59 -0.76
N VAL A 77 -6.98 10.64 -0.59
CA VAL A 77 -7.29 9.22 -0.41
C VAL A 77 -6.51 8.65 0.78
N ARG A 78 -6.97 7.52 1.33
CA ARG A 78 -6.30 6.78 2.40
C ARG A 78 -6.47 5.27 2.20
N ILE A 79 -5.63 4.50 2.89
CA ILE A 79 -5.68 3.04 2.89
C ILE A 79 -6.38 2.54 4.14
N GLU A 80 -7.39 1.70 3.95
CA GLU A 80 -8.18 1.10 5.02
C GLU A 80 -8.15 -0.43 4.98
N PRO A 81 -8.14 -1.11 6.13
CA PRO A 81 -8.24 -2.56 6.18
C PRO A 81 -9.65 -3.04 5.81
N LEU A 82 -9.73 -4.12 5.04
CA LEU A 82 -11.00 -4.78 4.72
C LEU A 82 -11.35 -5.86 5.77
N PRO A 83 -12.64 -6.04 6.12
CA PRO A 83 -13.07 -7.08 7.07
C PRO A 83 -12.71 -8.51 6.65
N CYS A 84 -12.67 -8.77 5.33
CA CYS A 84 -12.30 -10.08 4.78
C CYS A 84 -10.77 -10.29 4.68
N GLY A 85 -9.97 -9.36 5.18
CA GLY A 85 -8.53 -9.31 4.97
C GLY A 85 -8.16 -8.60 3.66
N GLY A 86 -7.04 -7.89 3.68
CA GLY A 86 -6.59 -7.03 2.58
C GLY A 86 -6.79 -5.55 2.88
N LEU A 87 -6.62 -4.72 1.86
CA LEU A 87 -6.65 -3.27 1.96
C LEU A 87 -7.55 -2.69 0.87
N SER A 88 -8.14 -1.54 1.13
CA SER A 88 -8.90 -0.75 0.18
C SER A 88 -8.40 0.68 0.15
N LEU A 89 -8.43 1.28 -1.04
CA LEU A 89 -8.27 2.72 -1.21
C LEU A 89 -9.63 3.39 -1.07
N VAL A 90 -9.72 4.38 -0.18
CA VAL A 90 -10.95 5.13 0.08
C VAL A 90 -10.69 6.63 0.00
N ILE A 91 -11.71 7.38 -0.40
CA ILE A 91 -11.67 8.83 -0.44
C ILE A 91 -11.65 9.41 0.99
N SER A 92 -10.77 10.36 1.28
CA SER A 92 -10.66 11.02 2.59
C SER A 92 -11.33 12.40 2.66
N ARG A 93 -11.61 13.02 1.51
CA ARG A 93 -12.35 14.27 1.34
C ARG A 93 -12.90 14.36 -0.08
N ASP A 94 -13.85 15.27 -0.32
CA ASP A 94 -14.35 15.53 -1.68
C ASP A 94 -13.19 15.82 -2.66
N ILE A 95 -13.31 15.25 -3.87
CA ILE A 95 -12.31 15.30 -4.94
C ILE A 95 -12.98 15.88 -6.19
N GLU A 96 -12.36 16.90 -6.78
CA GLU A 96 -12.85 17.50 -8.03
C GLU A 96 -12.53 16.61 -9.24
N PRO A 97 -13.29 16.70 -10.34
CA PRO A 97 -12.93 16.02 -11.58
C PRO A 97 -11.49 16.35 -12.00
N GLU A 98 -10.74 15.32 -12.40
CA GLU A 98 -9.33 15.41 -12.84
C GLU A 98 -8.31 15.76 -11.74
N GLU A 99 -8.74 15.94 -10.48
CA GLU A 99 -7.82 16.11 -9.36
C GLU A 99 -6.98 14.83 -9.14
N GLU A 100 -5.67 14.99 -8.98
CA GLU A 100 -4.74 13.88 -8.74
C GLU A 100 -4.97 13.26 -7.35
N PHE A 101 -4.86 11.93 -7.27
CA PHE A 101 -4.92 11.22 -5.99
C PHE A 101 -3.59 11.30 -5.25
N PHE A 102 -3.66 11.57 -3.95
CA PHE A 102 -2.50 11.61 -3.06
C PHE A 102 -2.73 10.83 -1.77
N LEU A 103 -1.68 10.11 -1.34
CA LEU A 103 -1.60 9.39 -0.07
C LEU A 103 -0.63 10.06 0.89
N ASP A 104 -0.89 9.93 2.19
CA ASP A 104 0.13 10.23 3.19
C ASP A 104 0.91 8.96 3.55
N TYR A 105 2.03 8.74 2.86
CA TYR A 105 2.91 7.58 3.08
C TYR A 105 3.43 7.47 4.52
N ARG A 106 3.41 8.57 5.29
CA ARG A 106 3.85 8.55 6.70
C ARG A 106 2.87 7.77 7.59
N LEU A 107 1.63 7.57 7.11
CA LEU A 107 0.61 6.78 7.80
C LEU A 107 0.69 5.30 7.46
N GLU A 108 1.47 4.92 6.44
CA GLU A 108 1.70 3.52 6.10
C GLU A 108 2.86 2.92 6.92
N PRO A 109 2.89 1.60 7.12
CA PRO A 109 4.04 0.95 7.75
C PRO A 109 5.28 1.11 6.87
N LEU A 110 6.22 1.92 7.33
CA LEU A 110 7.50 2.14 6.65
C LEU A 110 8.49 1.00 6.95
N PRO A 111 9.46 0.75 6.06
CA PRO A 111 10.56 -0.16 6.35
C PRO A 111 11.24 0.18 7.68
N ARG A 112 11.68 -0.84 8.44
CA ARG A 112 12.42 -0.62 9.68
C ARG A 112 13.66 0.23 9.41
N GLY A 113 13.90 1.24 10.24
CA GLY A 113 15.06 2.10 10.06
C GLY A 113 14.89 3.17 8.97
N TYR A 114 13.69 3.35 8.41
CA TYR A 114 13.48 4.28 7.30
C TYR A 114 13.95 5.70 7.65
N PHE A 115 13.57 6.24 8.81
CA PHE A 115 13.93 7.61 9.20
C PHE A 115 15.38 7.72 9.70
N GLU A 116 15.95 6.62 10.16
CA GLU A 116 17.32 6.50 10.65
C GLU A 116 18.34 6.34 9.51
N SER A 117 17.87 6.03 8.30
CA SER A 117 18.70 5.89 7.11
C SER A 117 19.09 7.26 6.53
N PRO A 118 20.34 7.42 6.03
CA PRO A 118 20.75 8.65 5.32
C PRO A 118 19.98 8.87 4.00
N TYR A 119 19.18 7.89 3.56
CA TYR A 119 18.34 7.96 2.37
C TYR A 119 16.88 8.34 2.69
N SER A 120 16.58 8.75 3.93
CA SER A 120 15.23 9.12 4.40
C SER A 120 14.70 10.46 3.88
N GLY A 121 15.49 11.19 3.07
CA GLY A 121 15.19 12.56 2.65
C GLY A 121 13.92 12.78 1.83
N TYR A 122 13.16 11.71 1.52
CA TYR A 122 11.89 11.80 0.82
C TYR A 122 10.69 12.06 1.76
N LEU A 123 10.73 11.56 3.01
CA LEU A 123 9.65 11.77 3.99
C LEU A 123 10.18 12.43 5.26
N VAL A 124 9.40 13.34 5.82
CA VAL A 124 9.61 13.88 7.16
C VAL A 124 8.63 13.19 8.11
N PRO A 125 9.03 12.78 9.34
CA PRO A 125 8.11 12.17 10.30
C PRO A 125 6.84 13.00 10.48
N ALA A 126 5.68 12.34 10.50
CA ALA A 126 4.44 13.00 10.88
C ALA A 126 4.53 13.46 12.35
N ALA A 127 4.01 14.65 12.65
CA ALA A 127 3.95 15.12 14.03
C ALA A 127 3.14 14.12 14.87
N VAL A 128 3.70 13.68 16.00
CA VAL A 128 2.96 12.87 16.97
C VAL A 128 1.80 13.73 17.47
N ARG A 129 0.57 13.31 17.15
CA ARG A 129 -0.65 13.93 17.69
C ARG A 129 -0.97 13.38 19.07
#